data_AF-A0A2T0MKC7-F1
#
_entry.id   AF-A0A2T0MKC7-F1
#
_cell.length_a   1.000
_cell.length_b   1.000
_cell.length_c   1.000
_cell.angle_alpha   90.00
_cell.angle_beta   90.00
_cell.angle_gamma   90.00
#
_symmetry.space_group_name_H-M   'P 1'
#
loop_
_entity.id
_entity.type
_entity.pdbx_description
1 polymer ?
#
loop_
_entity_poly.entity_id
_entity_poly.type
_entity_poly.pdbx_seq_one_letter_code
_entity_poly.pdbx_strand_id
1 'polypeptide(L)'
;MTALLDRPTAAPARPRGPADARPAGRDPFIDLLRVAGMALIVLQHWTIPVLTYEDGRLTTGNALSTPGVWVVTWISQVMPLVFFAGGAANAISFGRSAKPAPLWLAVRLRRLAWPLLPLAAVWIPLPHVLLSWGVPAQPLGVGAQLTGQLLWFLAVYLIAVTVTPYALRLHERYGWRVPVVLSAGAVLTDVVRFSSGVDALGYVNVVFVWLAVHQLGFFYAGGRLRHPWLLAAGGFGAAALLVAQGPYPGSMIGLPGAEVSNMAPPTLAMLAVGLGQVGLATLLRPALVRLAPARLLDWASPRIMTVYLWHMPALFTVTGVVVVLLSVDTPRPGSVLWFLGWPIWFGLLCLVLWPLLKGFARFETPPALPFGAAGWRGTLTAAGLVGAGVLTLTVGGFAPGGGPFLAVFALLGGLLLTVPRART
;
A
#
# COMPACT_ATOMS: atom_id res chain seq x y z
N MET A 1 -18.55 -75.68 -18.46
CA MET A 1 -19.22 -74.45 -18.96
C MET A 1 -20.35 -74.17 -18.00
N THR A 2 -20.38 -73.18 -17.12
CA THR A 2 -19.68 -71.89 -17.04
C THR A 2 -19.79 -71.49 -15.57
N ALA A 3 -18.67 -71.37 -14.85
CA ALA A 3 -18.66 -70.93 -13.45
C ALA A 3 -18.90 -69.41 -13.40
N LEU A 4 -19.92 -69.00 -12.67
CA LEU A 4 -20.26 -67.61 -12.34
C LEU A 4 -19.15 -67.01 -11.47
N LEU A 5 -18.49 -65.97 -11.97
CA LEU A 5 -17.59 -65.12 -11.19
C LEU A 5 -18.41 -63.97 -10.60
N ASP A 6 -18.69 -64.06 -9.30
CA ASP A 6 -19.18 -62.94 -8.50
C ASP A 6 -18.12 -61.84 -8.45
N ARG A 7 -18.48 -60.64 -8.91
CA ARG A 7 -17.67 -59.43 -8.74
C ARG A 7 -17.82 -58.91 -7.31
N PRO A 8 -16.73 -58.53 -6.63
CA PRO A 8 -16.85 -57.86 -5.34
C PRO A 8 -17.49 -56.47 -5.53
N THR A 9 -18.50 -56.19 -4.71
CA THR A 9 -19.14 -54.89 -4.55
C THR A 9 -18.09 -53.85 -4.14
N ALA A 10 -17.89 -52.82 -4.97
CA ALA A 10 -17.04 -51.70 -4.63
C ALA A 10 -17.61 -50.97 -3.40
N ALA A 11 -16.81 -50.89 -2.33
CA ALA A 11 -17.15 -50.13 -1.14
C ALA A 11 -17.40 -48.65 -1.49
N PRO A 12 -18.36 -47.97 -0.84
CA PRO A 12 -18.61 -46.55 -1.07
C PRO A 12 -17.35 -45.75 -0.76
N ALA A 13 -16.94 -44.91 -1.71
CA ALA A 13 -15.80 -44.02 -1.57
C ALA A 13 -15.96 -43.17 -0.29
N ARG A 14 -15.00 -43.29 0.64
CA ARG A 14 -14.95 -42.46 1.84
C ARG A 14 -14.97 -40.97 1.42
N PRO A 15 -15.76 -40.10 2.08
CA PRO A 15 -15.66 -38.68 1.86
C PRO A 15 -14.23 -38.24 2.20
N ARG A 16 -13.57 -37.57 1.24
CA ARG A 16 -12.25 -36.97 1.46
C ARG A 16 -12.35 -36.04 2.67
N GLY A 17 -11.56 -36.32 3.70
CA GLY A 17 -11.49 -35.51 4.91
C GLY A 17 -11.04 -34.07 4.63
N PRO A 18 -11.28 -33.13 5.57
CA PRO A 18 -11.03 -31.71 5.40
C PRO A 18 -9.53 -31.40 5.46
N ALA A 19 -8.83 -31.67 4.37
CA ALA A 19 -7.56 -31.06 4.04
C ALA A 19 -7.78 -30.30 2.71
N ASP A 20 -7.52 -28.99 2.72
CA ASP A 20 -7.68 -28.03 1.60
C ASP A 20 -9.01 -27.28 1.44
N ALA A 21 -9.86 -27.24 2.46
CA ALA A 21 -10.84 -26.15 2.56
C ALA A 21 -10.14 -24.85 2.99
N ARG A 22 -9.46 -24.17 2.04
CA ARG A 22 -9.17 -22.73 2.21
C ARG A 22 -10.48 -22.04 2.60
N PRO A 23 -10.47 -21.01 3.47
CA PRO A 23 -11.69 -20.24 3.72
C PRO A 23 -12.28 -19.83 2.38
N ALA A 24 -13.47 -20.35 2.07
CA ALA A 24 -14.15 -20.17 0.79
C ALA A 24 -14.38 -18.68 0.56
N GLY A 25 -13.42 -17.99 -0.06
CA GLY A 25 -13.48 -16.55 -0.22
C GLY A 25 -12.18 -15.78 -0.52
N ARG A 26 -10.99 -16.37 -0.33
CA ARG A 26 -9.74 -15.67 -0.66
C ARG A 26 -9.35 -15.86 -2.13
N ASP A 27 -9.04 -14.78 -2.83
CA ASP A 27 -8.46 -14.85 -4.18
C ASP A 27 -6.93 -14.91 -4.04
N PRO A 28 -6.30 -16.07 -4.38
CA PRO A 28 -4.86 -16.25 -4.18
C PRO A 28 -4.03 -15.30 -5.05
N PHE A 29 -4.53 -14.86 -6.21
CA PHE A 29 -3.83 -13.90 -7.05
C PHE A 29 -3.78 -12.52 -6.38
N ILE A 30 -4.90 -12.07 -5.80
CA ILE A 30 -4.96 -10.79 -5.09
C ILE A 30 -4.12 -10.82 -3.82
N ASP A 31 -4.20 -11.91 -3.05
CA ASP A 31 -3.36 -12.08 -1.86
C ASP A 31 -1.86 -12.09 -2.24
N LEU A 32 -1.50 -12.78 -3.32
CA LEU A 32 -0.13 -12.75 -3.85
C LEU A 32 0.31 -11.35 -4.27
N LEU A 33 -0.49 -10.60 -5.03
CA LEU A 33 -0.14 -9.24 -5.42
C LEU A 33 0.09 -8.33 -4.22
N ARG A 34 -0.73 -8.45 -3.17
CA ARG A 34 -0.57 -7.67 -1.93
C ARG A 34 0.69 -8.06 -1.16
N VAL A 35 0.97 -9.36 -1.04
CA VAL A 35 2.17 -9.84 -0.34
C VAL A 35 3.45 -9.50 -1.12
N ALA A 36 3.48 -9.78 -2.43
CA ALA A 36 4.61 -9.47 -3.29
C ALA A 36 4.83 -7.95 -3.41
N GLY A 37 3.76 -7.17 -3.54
CA GLY A 37 3.81 -5.71 -3.53
C GLY A 37 4.37 -5.18 -2.21
N MET A 38 3.94 -5.72 -1.06
CA MET A 38 4.50 -5.35 0.24
C MET A 38 5.99 -5.71 0.36
N ALA A 39 6.36 -6.93 -0.04
CA ALA A 39 7.76 -7.36 -0.04
C ALA A 39 8.63 -6.46 -0.92
N LEU A 40 8.13 -6.05 -2.09
CA LEU A 40 8.82 -5.16 -3.01
C LEU A 40 8.88 -3.70 -2.50
N ILE A 41 7.87 -3.22 -1.75
CA ILE A 41 7.95 -1.93 -1.02
C ILE A 41 9.09 -1.99 0.00
N VAL A 42 9.11 -3.03 0.84
CA VAL A 42 10.13 -3.20 1.87
C VAL A 42 11.52 -3.29 1.24
N LEU A 43 11.66 -4.11 0.19
CA LEU A 43 12.91 -4.24 -0.55
C LEU A 43 13.40 -2.89 -1.07
N GLN A 44 12.52 -2.13 -1.71
CA GLN A 44 12.84 -0.81 -2.27
C GLN A 44 13.22 0.17 -1.17
N HIS A 45 12.45 0.27 -0.09
CA HIS A 45 12.78 1.18 1.01
C HIS A 45 14.07 0.81 1.75
N TRP A 46 14.44 -0.47 1.77
CA TRP A 46 15.68 -0.92 2.41
C TRP A 46 16.91 -0.82 1.50
N THR A 47 16.74 -0.67 0.17
CA THR A 47 17.84 -0.67 -0.81
C THR A 47 17.98 0.60 -1.62
N ILE A 48 16.97 1.47 -1.69
CA ILE A 48 17.04 2.70 -2.48
C ILE A 48 17.77 3.83 -1.71
N PRO A 49 17.50 4.07 -0.42
CA PRO A 49 18.14 5.15 0.31
C PRO A 49 19.66 4.97 0.39
N VAL A 50 20.39 6.03 0.05
CA VAL A 50 21.85 6.12 0.20
C VAL A 50 22.10 7.14 1.30
N LEU A 51 22.75 6.75 2.36
CA LEU A 51 22.81 7.51 3.60
C LEU A 51 24.26 7.81 3.94
N THR A 52 24.55 9.08 4.16
CA THR A 52 25.83 9.55 4.70
C THR A 52 25.59 10.49 5.87
N TYR A 53 26.48 10.47 6.85
CA TYR A 53 26.40 11.34 8.02
C TYR A 53 27.71 12.08 8.24
N GLU A 54 27.71 13.37 7.85
CA GLU A 54 28.88 14.25 7.93
C GLU A 54 28.48 15.55 8.65
N ASP A 55 29.38 16.10 9.48
CA ASP A 55 29.19 17.38 10.19
C ASP A 55 27.85 17.52 10.94
N GLY A 56 27.38 16.42 11.54
CA GLY A 56 26.12 16.39 12.29
C GLY A 56 24.86 16.35 11.42
N ARG A 57 25.00 16.10 10.12
CA ARG A 57 23.89 16.11 9.15
C ARG A 57 23.80 14.79 8.40
N LEU A 58 22.64 14.15 8.50
CA LEU A 58 22.28 13.00 7.67
C LEU A 58 21.82 13.49 6.31
N THR A 59 22.50 13.06 5.26
CA THR A 59 22.07 13.26 3.88
C THR A 59 21.43 11.97 3.34
N THR A 60 20.46 12.12 2.43
CA THR A 60 19.71 11.01 1.86
C THR A 60 19.73 11.10 0.35
N GLY A 61 20.61 10.31 -0.27
CA GLY A 61 20.65 10.05 -1.70
C GLY A 61 19.72 8.90 -2.12
N ASN A 62 19.72 8.61 -3.42
CA ASN A 62 18.86 7.59 -4.04
C ASN A 62 19.66 6.75 -5.03
N ALA A 63 19.69 5.43 -4.84
CA ALA A 63 20.45 4.50 -5.67
C ALA A 63 19.97 4.45 -7.15
N LEU A 64 18.70 4.81 -7.39
CA LEU A 64 18.07 4.80 -8.72
C LEU A 64 18.31 6.09 -9.50
N SER A 65 19.06 7.06 -8.95
CA SER A 65 19.52 8.25 -9.68
C SER A 65 20.63 7.93 -10.71
N THR A 66 21.11 6.69 -10.76
CA THR A 66 22.07 6.24 -11.77
C THR A 66 21.43 6.24 -13.17
N PRO A 67 22.08 6.79 -14.22
CA PRO A 67 21.52 6.87 -15.57
C PRO A 67 21.00 5.52 -16.09
N GLY A 68 19.80 5.52 -16.67
CA GLY A 68 19.16 4.34 -17.28
C GLY A 68 18.50 3.36 -16.28
N VAL A 69 18.87 3.38 -15.01
CA VAL A 69 18.31 2.47 -13.99
C VAL A 69 16.83 2.79 -13.68
N TRP A 70 16.39 4.01 -13.96
CA TRP A 70 15.01 4.44 -13.77
C TRP A 70 13.99 3.58 -14.53
N VAL A 71 14.36 2.88 -15.61
CA VAL A 71 13.44 1.98 -16.33
C VAL A 71 12.91 0.87 -15.42
N VAL A 72 13.71 0.42 -14.44
CA VAL A 72 13.29 -0.58 -13.44
C VAL A 72 12.04 -0.11 -12.69
N THR A 73 11.87 1.20 -12.50
CA THR A 73 10.72 1.80 -11.79
C THR A 73 9.40 1.56 -12.49
N TRP A 74 9.39 1.26 -13.79
CA TRP A 74 8.16 0.96 -14.53
C TRP A 74 7.54 -0.37 -14.12
N ILE A 75 8.37 -1.31 -13.65
CA ILE A 75 7.93 -2.59 -13.13
C ILE A 75 7.95 -2.59 -11.60
N SER A 76 8.95 -1.93 -10.98
CA SER A 76 9.11 -1.95 -9.53
C SER A 76 8.19 -0.97 -8.80
N GLN A 77 7.59 0.02 -9.48
CA GLN A 77 6.61 0.90 -8.87
C GLN A 77 5.32 0.12 -8.55
N VAL A 78 5.17 -0.27 -7.29
CA VAL A 78 4.10 -1.18 -6.84
C VAL A 78 2.72 -0.54 -6.71
N MET A 79 2.65 0.78 -6.61
CA MET A 79 1.43 1.48 -6.18
C MET A 79 0.21 1.17 -7.06
N PRO A 80 0.31 1.14 -8.41
CA PRO A 80 -0.82 0.77 -9.24
C PRO A 80 -1.35 -0.63 -8.94
N LEU A 81 -0.47 -1.62 -8.79
CA LEU A 81 -0.88 -3.00 -8.47
C LEU A 81 -1.54 -3.10 -7.09
N VAL A 82 -1.09 -2.31 -6.11
CA VAL A 82 -1.72 -2.25 -4.78
C VAL A 82 -3.13 -1.66 -4.86
N PHE A 83 -3.36 -0.59 -5.64
CA PHE A 83 -4.70 -0.02 -5.84
C PHE A 83 -5.62 -0.95 -6.62
N PHE A 84 -5.11 -1.62 -7.66
CA PHE A 84 -5.82 -2.67 -8.40
C PHE A 84 -6.25 -3.81 -7.47
N ALA A 85 -5.31 -4.36 -6.70
CA ALA A 85 -5.59 -5.44 -5.75
C ALA A 85 -6.56 -4.97 -4.64
N GLY A 86 -6.43 -3.72 -4.19
CA GLY A 86 -7.35 -3.07 -3.26
C GLY A 86 -8.76 -2.92 -3.81
N GLY A 87 -8.91 -2.60 -5.10
CA GLY A 87 -10.19 -2.56 -5.82
C GLY A 87 -10.86 -3.92 -5.90
N ALA A 88 -10.12 -4.92 -6.35
CA ALA A 88 -10.61 -6.30 -6.40
C ALA A 88 -11.04 -6.79 -5.00
N ALA A 89 -10.21 -6.60 -3.98
CA ALA A 89 -10.51 -6.99 -2.60
C ALA A 89 -11.74 -6.26 -2.05
N ASN A 90 -11.90 -4.97 -2.34
CA ASN A 90 -13.06 -4.19 -1.92
C ASN A 90 -14.35 -4.65 -2.61
N ALA A 91 -14.34 -4.87 -3.93
CA ALA A 91 -15.49 -5.39 -4.66
C ALA A 91 -15.90 -6.78 -4.17
N ILE A 92 -14.93 -7.70 -4.03
CA ILE A 92 -15.18 -9.07 -3.53
C ILE A 92 -15.74 -9.03 -2.10
N SER A 93 -15.16 -8.20 -1.23
CA SER A 93 -15.60 -8.09 0.17
C SER A 93 -16.98 -7.44 0.29
N PHE A 94 -17.27 -6.41 -0.49
CA PHE A 94 -18.54 -5.70 -0.47
C PHE A 94 -19.66 -6.54 -1.08
N GLY A 95 -19.44 -7.12 -2.26
CA GLY A 95 -20.44 -7.94 -2.96
C GLY A 95 -20.87 -9.20 -2.21
N ARG A 96 -20.03 -9.70 -1.29
CA ARG A 96 -20.37 -10.83 -0.40
C ARG A 96 -20.95 -10.41 0.95
N SER A 97 -20.96 -9.11 1.25
CA SER A 97 -21.40 -8.65 2.57
C SER A 97 -22.92 -8.64 2.65
N ALA A 98 -23.49 -9.38 3.61
CA ALA A 98 -24.89 -9.22 3.99
C ALA A 98 -25.14 -7.94 4.83
N LYS A 99 -24.07 -7.19 5.16
CA LYS A 99 -24.16 -5.99 6.00
C LYS A 99 -24.59 -4.79 5.15
N PRO A 100 -25.37 -3.85 5.71
CA PRO A 100 -25.60 -2.56 5.07
C PRO A 100 -24.28 -1.84 4.76
N ALA A 101 -24.25 -1.07 3.67
CA ALA A 101 -23.02 -0.40 3.22
C ALA A 101 -22.32 0.47 4.29
N PRO A 102 -23.02 1.26 5.13
CA PRO A 102 -22.36 2.03 6.18
C PRO A 102 -21.71 1.15 7.26
N LEU A 103 -22.29 -0.02 7.55
CA LEU A 103 -21.74 -0.97 8.52
C LEU A 103 -20.54 -1.72 7.93
N TRP A 104 -20.59 -2.09 6.64
CA TRP A 104 -19.42 -2.63 5.94
C TRP A 104 -18.24 -1.65 5.99
N LEU A 105 -18.50 -0.37 5.71
CA LEU A 105 -17.48 0.67 5.76
C LEU A 105 -16.95 0.85 7.19
N ALA A 106 -17.80 0.92 8.22
CA ALA A 106 -17.36 1.04 9.61
C ALA A 106 -16.41 -0.10 10.05
N VAL A 107 -16.68 -1.34 9.60
CA VAL A 107 -15.78 -2.49 9.84
C VAL A 107 -14.42 -2.28 9.20
N ARG A 108 -14.37 -1.79 7.95
CA ARG A 108 -13.13 -1.54 7.21
C ARG A 108 -12.35 -0.37 7.82
N LEU A 109 -13.02 0.72 8.15
CA LEU A 109 -12.46 1.88 8.84
C LEU A 109 -11.76 1.45 10.14
N ARG A 110 -12.44 0.69 11.00
CA ARG A 110 -11.86 0.22 12.27
C ARG A 110 -10.63 -0.64 12.05
N ARG A 111 -10.65 -1.55 11.07
CA ARG A 111 -9.49 -2.41 10.74
C ARG A 111 -8.30 -1.63 10.18
N LEU A 112 -8.54 -0.54 9.45
CA LEU A 112 -7.47 0.31 8.90
C LEU A 112 -6.88 1.26 9.93
N ALA A 113 -7.72 1.86 10.79
CA ALA A 113 -7.29 2.85 11.75
C ALA A 113 -6.67 2.24 13.02
N TRP A 114 -7.15 1.07 13.45
CA TRP A 114 -6.71 0.46 14.72
C TRP A 114 -5.20 0.17 14.79
N PRO A 115 -4.54 -0.38 13.75
CA PRO A 115 -3.09 -0.59 13.76
C PRO A 115 -2.24 0.70 13.85
N LEU A 116 -2.84 1.87 13.63
CA LEU A 116 -2.14 3.15 13.73
C LEU A 116 -1.94 3.62 15.17
N LEU A 117 -2.83 3.23 16.10
CA LEU A 117 -2.73 3.67 17.50
C LEU A 117 -1.44 3.17 18.17
N PRO A 118 -1.01 1.90 18.02
CA PRO A 118 0.28 1.45 18.53
C PRO A 118 1.48 2.16 17.89
N LEU A 119 1.41 2.47 16.58
CA LEU A 119 2.46 3.23 15.91
C LEU A 119 2.60 4.62 16.55
N ALA A 120 1.47 5.33 16.70
CA ALA A 120 1.46 6.65 17.33
C ALA A 120 1.89 6.59 18.82
N ALA A 121 1.48 5.58 19.56
CA ALA A 121 1.87 5.39 20.96
C ALA A 121 3.39 5.23 21.13
N VAL A 122 4.08 4.64 20.15
CA VAL A 122 5.55 4.54 20.15
C VAL A 122 6.18 5.83 19.62
N TRP A 123 5.75 6.32 18.47
CA TRP A 123 6.45 7.41 17.77
C TRP A 123 6.20 8.80 18.33
N ILE A 124 5.11 9.04 19.06
CA ILE A 124 4.88 10.35 19.69
C ILE A 124 5.91 10.63 20.80
N PRO A 125 6.12 9.76 21.81
CA PRO A 125 7.11 10.03 22.85
C PRO A 125 8.56 9.80 22.40
N LEU A 126 8.79 8.93 21.40
CA LEU A 126 10.13 8.48 21.02
C LEU A 126 11.09 9.62 20.66
N PRO A 127 10.74 10.60 19.80
CA PRO A 127 11.63 11.72 19.51
C PRO A 127 11.99 12.55 20.75
N HIS A 128 11.03 12.79 21.64
CA HIS A 128 11.27 13.55 22.87
C HIS A 128 12.28 12.83 23.78
N VAL A 129 12.12 11.51 23.96
CA VAL A 129 13.03 10.70 24.77
C VAL A 129 14.43 10.67 24.16
N LEU A 130 14.55 10.39 22.86
CA LEU A 130 15.85 10.30 22.20
C LEU A 130 16.60 11.64 22.17
N LEU A 131 15.89 12.76 21.99
CA LEU A 131 16.49 14.10 22.12
C LEU A 131 17.03 14.34 23.54
N SER A 132 16.31 13.89 24.58
CA SER A 132 16.76 14.01 25.97
C SER A 132 18.02 13.18 26.28
N TRP A 133 18.28 12.14 25.48
CA TRP A 133 19.49 11.31 25.56
C TRP A 133 20.62 11.81 24.64
N GLY A 134 20.46 12.97 24.01
CA GLY A 134 21.50 13.58 23.16
C GLY A 134 21.57 13.02 21.74
N VAL A 135 20.56 12.28 21.27
CA VAL A 135 20.50 11.85 19.86
C VAL A 135 20.39 13.10 18.96
N PRO A 136 21.17 13.20 17.87
CA PRO A 136 21.12 14.35 16.97
C PRO A 136 19.71 14.63 16.43
N ALA A 137 19.29 15.89 16.48
CA ALA A 137 17.91 16.29 16.17
C ALA A 137 17.56 16.11 14.69
N GLN A 138 18.49 16.36 13.77
CA GLN A 138 18.21 16.31 12.33
C GLN A 138 17.92 14.88 11.82
N PRO A 139 18.76 13.85 12.12
CA PRO A 139 18.45 12.47 11.71
C PRO A 139 17.14 11.96 12.31
N LEU A 140 16.86 12.31 13.57
CA LEU A 140 15.63 11.93 14.24
C LEU A 140 14.41 12.61 13.61
N GLY A 141 14.51 13.89 13.29
CA GLY A 141 13.46 14.64 12.59
C GLY A 141 13.15 14.04 11.21
N VAL A 142 14.19 13.64 10.46
CA VAL A 142 14.03 12.94 9.18
C VAL A 142 13.28 11.61 9.37
N GLY A 143 13.69 10.78 10.34
CA GLY A 143 13.01 9.51 10.61
C GLY A 143 11.55 9.68 11.05
N ALA A 144 11.27 10.67 11.90
CA ALA A 144 9.92 11.00 12.36
C ALA A 144 9.02 11.50 11.23
N GLN A 145 9.56 12.35 10.34
CA GLN A 145 8.84 12.85 9.17
C GLN A 145 8.54 11.72 8.18
N LEU A 146 9.55 10.92 7.81
CA LEU A 146 9.39 9.85 6.84
C LEU A 146 8.47 8.73 7.35
N THR A 147 8.48 8.42 8.65
CA THR A 147 7.52 7.46 9.24
C THR A 147 6.08 7.91 9.02
N GLY A 148 5.80 9.19 9.25
CA GLY A 148 4.47 9.74 8.99
C GLY A 148 4.15 9.78 7.50
N GLN A 149 5.09 10.24 6.67
CA GLN A 149 4.92 10.36 5.22
C GLN A 149 4.44 9.06 4.59
N LEU A 150 4.92 7.89 5.04
CA LEU A 150 4.45 6.59 4.55
C LEU A 150 2.93 6.44 4.58
N LEU A 151 2.26 7.02 5.58
CA LEU A 151 0.82 6.93 5.79
C LEU A 151 -0.01 7.56 4.65
N TRP A 152 0.63 8.27 3.71
CA TRP A 152 -0.02 8.82 2.51
C TRP A 152 -0.85 7.76 1.77
N PHE A 153 -0.31 6.55 1.61
CA PHE A 153 -1.01 5.49 0.90
C PHE A 153 -2.29 5.11 1.64
N LEU A 154 -2.25 5.06 2.97
CA LEU A 154 -3.41 4.74 3.78
C LEU A 154 -4.48 5.82 3.70
N ALA A 155 -4.08 7.11 3.65
CA ALA A 155 -5.02 8.21 3.45
C ALA A 155 -5.76 8.08 2.11
N VAL A 156 -5.04 7.79 1.03
CA VAL A 156 -5.63 7.62 -0.30
C VAL A 156 -6.45 6.32 -0.39
N TYR A 157 -5.98 5.22 0.20
CA TYR A 157 -6.71 3.97 0.25
C TYR A 157 -8.01 4.10 1.05
N LEU A 158 -8.03 4.94 2.10
CA LEU A 158 -9.23 5.26 2.86
C LEU A 158 -10.30 5.92 1.97
N ILE A 159 -9.90 6.84 1.09
CA ILE A 159 -10.80 7.43 0.09
C ILE A 159 -11.38 6.32 -0.80
N ALA A 160 -10.51 5.46 -1.36
CA ALA A 160 -10.94 4.36 -2.22
C ALA A 160 -11.93 3.40 -1.52
N VAL A 161 -11.68 3.06 -0.26
CA VAL A 161 -12.59 2.24 0.57
C VAL A 161 -13.91 2.96 0.84
N THR A 162 -13.87 4.24 1.17
CA THR A 162 -15.06 5.06 1.48
C THR A 162 -15.98 5.20 0.27
N VAL A 163 -15.42 5.42 -0.92
CA VAL A 163 -16.21 5.57 -2.15
C VAL A 163 -16.65 4.23 -2.75
N THR A 164 -16.08 3.09 -2.31
CA THR A 164 -16.32 1.76 -2.90
C THR A 164 -17.82 1.45 -3.13
N PRO A 165 -18.73 1.63 -2.15
CA PRO A 165 -20.15 1.30 -2.36
C PRO A 165 -20.81 2.09 -3.50
N TYR A 166 -20.40 3.34 -3.70
CA TYR A 166 -20.89 4.20 -4.78
C TYR A 166 -20.17 3.91 -6.09
N ALA A 167 -18.86 3.75 -6.03
CA ALA A 167 -18.00 3.43 -7.16
C ALA A 167 -18.40 2.10 -7.81
N LEU A 168 -18.84 1.12 -7.02
CA LEU A 168 -19.33 -0.17 -7.53
C LEU A 168 -20.70 -0.04 -8.22
N ARG A 169 -21.62 0.77 -7.67
CA ARG A 169 -22.89 1.08 -8.34
C ARG A 169 -22.68 1.78 -9.68
N LEU A 170 -21.75 2.74 -9.73
CA LEU A 170 -21.37 3.40 -10.98
C LEU A 170 -20.73 2.40 -11.96
N HIS A 171 -19.89 1.50 -11.46
CA HIS A 171 -19.26 0.44 -12.25
C HIS A 171 -20.29 -0.51 -12.87
N GLU A 172 -21.28 -0.95 -12.10
CA GLU A 172 -22.36 -1.81 -12.58
C GLU A 172 -23.21 -1.11 -13.65
N ARG A 173 -23.51 0.18 -13.45
CA ARG A 173 -24.35 0.97 -14.36
C ARG A 173 -23.64 1.41 -15.64
N TYR A 174 -22.39 1.83 -15.56
CA TYR A 174 -21.69 2.51 -16.65
C TYR A 174 -20.46 1.75 -17.17
N GLY A 175 -20.01 0.69 -16.50
CA GLY A 175 -18.89 -0.14 -16.91
C GLY A 175 -17.65 0.68 -17.23
N TRP A 176 -17.07 0.46 -18.42
CA TRP A 176 -15.81 1.10 -18.86
C TRP A 176 -15.88 2.63 -18.96
N ARG A 177 -17.06 3.25 -18.98
CA ARG A 177 -17.17 4.71 -18.97
C ARG A 177 -16.59 5.31 -17.68
N VAL A 178 -16.66 4.60 -16.55
CA VAL A 178 -16.14 5.08 -15.26
C VAL A 178 -14.62 5.29 -15.29
N PRO A 179 -13.78 4.27 -15.56
CA PRO A 179 -12.34 4.50 -15.65
C PRO A 179 -11.96 5.45 -16.80
N VAL A 180 -12.71 5.50 -17.90
CA VAL A 180 -12.46 6.48 -18.99
C VAL A 180 -12.65 7.92 -18.50
N VAL A 181 -13.73 8.22 -17.77
CA VAL A 181 -13.96 9.56 -17.19
C VAL A 181 -12.91 9.90 -16.14
N LEU A 182 -12.49 8.93 -15.32
CA LEU A 182 -11.41 9.15 -14.35
C LEU A 182 -10.07 9.43 -15.06
N SER A 183 -9.74 8.69 -16.12
CA SER A 183 -8.56 8.94 -16.95
C SER A 183 -8.62 10.31 -17.63
N ALA A 184 -9.78 10.73 -18.13
CA ALA A 184 -9.97 12.06 -18.71
C ALA A 184 -9.77 13.17 -17.66
N GLY A 185 -10.24 12.96 -16.43
CA GLY A 185 -9.95 13.84 -15.30
C GLY A 185 -8.45 13.92 -14.99
N ALA A 186 -7.73 12.79 -15.13
CA ALA A 186 -6.28 12.77 -14.95
C ALA A 186 -5.53 13.59 -16.01
N VAL A 187 -5.94 13.44 -17.27
CA VAL A 187 -5.42 14.25 -18.40
C VAL A 187 -5.69 15.73 -18.14
N LEU A 188 -6.93 16.11 -17.81
CA LEU A 188 -7.30 17.50 -17.58
C LEU A 188 -6.49 18.12 -16.43
N THR A 189 -6.28 17.38 -15.36
CA THR A 189 -5.50 17.85 -14.20
C THR A 189 -4.05 18.10 -14.59
N ASP A 190 -3.41 17.19 -15.33
CA ASP A 190 -2.03 17.40 -15.79
C ASP A 190 -1.94 18.58 -16.77
N VAL A 191 -2.89 18.70 -17.71
CA VAL A 191 -2.95 19.85 -18.63
C VAL A 191 -3.06 21.17 -17.85
N VAL A 192 -3.97 21.26 -16.88
CA VAL A 192 -4.14 22.47 -16.07
C VAL A 192 -2.89 22.73 -15.21
N ARG A 193 -2.32 21.70 -14.59
CA ARG A 193 -1.10 21.82 -13.78
C ARG A 193 0.07 22.36 -14.61
N PHE A 194 0.37 21.72 -15.75
CA PHE A 194 1.52 22.08 -16.57
C PHE A 194 1.33 23.39 -17.34
N SER A 195 0.09 23.77 -17.69
CA SER A 195 -0.18 25.06 -18.35
C SER A 195 -0.23 26.25 -17.38
N SER A 196 -0.67 26.04 -16.14
CA SER A 196 -0.73 27.10 -15.12
C SER A 196 0.53 27.25 -14.28
N GLY A 197 1.38 26.23 -14.23
CA GLY A 197 2.55 26.17 -13.33
C GLY A 197 2.19 25.96 -11.85
N VAL A 198 0.91 25.74 -11.51
CA VAL A 198 0.47 25.55 -10.12
C VAL A 198 0.51 24.08 -9.75
N ASP A 199 1.62 23.62 -9.17
CA ASP A 199 1.84 22.22 -8.79
C ASP A 199 0.79 21.64 -7.84
N ALA A 200 0.22 22.47 -6.97
CA ALA A 200 -0.81 22.06 -6.01
C ALA A 200 -2.05 21.46 -6.70
N LEU A 201 -2.39 21.90 -7.93
CA LEU A 201 -3.52 21.37 -8.69
C LEU A 201 -3.31 19.90 -9.07
N GLY A 202 -2.04 19.46 -9.20
CA GLY A 202 -1.72 18.07 -9.50
C GLY A 202 -2.21 17.09 -8.44
N TYR A 203 -2.41 17.50 -7.18
CA TYR A 203 -2.90 16.60 -6.13
C TYR A 203 -4.31 16.07 -6.38
N VAL A 204 -5.10 16.70 -7.26
CA VAL A 204 -6.39 16.14 -7.70
C VAL A 204 -6.20 14.79 -8.41
N ASN A 205 -5.06 14.56 -9.07
CA ASN A 205 -4.75 13.28 -9.70
C ASN A 205 -4.58 12.13 -8.73
N VAL A 206 -4.33 12.40 -7.45
CA VAL A 206 -4.38 11.35 -6.42
C VAL A 206 -5.72 10.64 -6.45
N VAL A 207 -6.82 11.36 -6.66
CA VAL A 207 -8.14 10.74 -6.78
C VAL A 207 -8.31 10.10 -8.15
N PHE A 208 -8.07 10.83 -9.24
CA PHE A 208 -8.35 10.33 -10.58
C PHE A 208 -7.51 9.12 -10.98
N VAL A 209 -6.19 9.17 -10.82
CA VAL A 209 -5.27 8.11 -11.22
C VAL A 209 -5.53 6.85 -10.39
N TRP A 210 -5.54 6.98 -9.06
CA TRP A 210 -5.67 5.81 -8.20
C TRP A 210 -7.07 5.19 -8.24
N LEU A 211 -8.14 5.99 -8.37
CA LEU A 211 -9.47 5.43 -8.56
C LEU A 211 -9.65 4.80 -9.95
N ALA A 212 -9.01 5.33 -11.00
CA ALA A 212 -9.03 4.69 -12.33
C ALA A 212 -8.40 3.28 -12.28
N VAL A 213 -7.24 3.15 -11.62
CA VAL A 213 -6.59 1.85 -11.44
C VAL A 213 -7.39 0.94 -10.49
N HIS A 214 -7.98 1.51 -9.43
CA HIS A 214 -8.86 0.77 -8.50
C HIS A 214 -10.08 0.17 -9.22
N GLN A 215 -10.68 0.89 -10.17
CA GLN A 215 -11.78 0.40 -11.01
C GLN A 215 -11.41 -0.83 -11.83
N LEU A 216 -10.15 -0.94 -12.29
CA LEU A 216 -9.67 -2.15 -12.98
C LEU A 216 -9.79 -3.39 -12.08
N GLY A 217 -9.61 -3.22 -10.77
CA GLY A 217 -9.84 -4.27 -9.77
C GLY A 217 -11.29 -4.76 -9.74
N PHE A 218 -12.27 -3.88 -10.00
CA PHE A 218 -13.68 -4.27 -10.12
C PHE A 218 -13.93 -5.09 -11.38
N PHE A 219 -13.35 -4.69 -12.52
CA PHE A 219 -13.42 -5.49 -13.75
C PHE A 219 -12.77 -6.87 -13.57
N TYR A 220 -11.65 -6.94 -12.84
CA TYR A 220 -11.02 -8.22 -12.50
C TYR A 220 -11.96 -9.09 -11.64
N ALA A 221 -12.53 -8.53 -10.57
CA ALA A 221 -13.44 -9.25 -9.67
C ALA A 221 -14.68 -9.79 -10.41
N GLY A 222 -15.16 -9.07 -11.43
CA GLY A 222 -16.26 -9.50 -12.30
C GLY A 222 -15.85 -10.37 -13.49
N GLY A 223 -14.57 -10.75 -13.64
CA GLY A 223 -14.09 -11.55 -14.78
C GLY A 223 -14.18 -10.85 -16.15
N ARG A 224 -14.15 -9.51 -16.16
CA ARG A 224 -14.38 -8.68 -17.35
C ARG A 224 -13.08 -8.21 -18.05
N LEU A 225 -11.91 -8.54 -17.50
CA LEU A 225 -10.60 -8.26 -18.12
C LEU A 225 -10.23 -9.34 -19.15
N ARG A 226 -10.88 -9.32 -20.32
CA ARG A 226 -10.71 -10.36 -21.36
C ARG A 226 -9.44 -10.26 -22.20
N HIS A 227 -8.89 -9.05 -22.35
CA HIS A 227 -7.71 -8.79 -23.18
C HIS A 227 -6.62 -8.08 -22.39
N PRO A 228 -6.03 -8.73 -21.37
CA PRO A 228 -5.02 -8.11 -20.51
C PRO A 228 -3.73 -7.72 -21.26
N TRP A 229 -3.46 -8.33 -22.42
CA TRP A 229 -2.34 -7.94 -23.28
C TRP A 229 -2.52 -6.56 -23.92
N LEU A 230 -3.76 -6.14 -24.23
CA LEU A 230 -4.03 -4.79 -24.74
C LEU A 230 -3.75 -3.74 -23.65
N LEU A 231 -4.09 -4.05 -22.39
CA LEU A 231 -3.74 -3.20 -21.25
C LEU A 231 -2.22 -3.13 -21.05
N ALA A 232 -1.53 -4.26 -21.16
CA ALA A 232 -0.08 -4.33 -21.03
C ALA A 232 0.62 -3.49 -22.10
N ALA A 233 0.37 -3.80 -23.38
CA ALA A 233 1.00 -3.13 -24.52
C ALA A 233 0.57 -1.66 -24.63
N GLY A 234 -0.73 -1.38 -24.48
CA GLY A 234 -1.27 -0.03 -24.55
C GLY A 234 -0.81 0.85 -23.40
N GLY A 235 -0.77 0.31 -22.17
CA GLY A 235 -0.32 1.06 -20.99
C GLY A 235 1.17 1.40 -21.03
N PHE A 236 2.04 0.41 -21.27
CA PHE A 236 3.48 0.67 -21.38
C PHE A 236 3.83 1.47 -22.65
N GLY A 237 3.12 1.25 -23.76
CA GLY A 237 3.28 2.05 -24.98
C GLY A 237 2.89 3.51 -24.78
N ALA A 238 1.76 3.77 -24.12
CA ALA A 238 1.35 5.13 -23.77
C ALA A 238 2.33 5.80 -22.81
N ALA A 239 2.83 5.07 -21.79
CA ALA A 239 3.87 5.58 -20.90
C ALA A 239 5.14 5.95 -21.67
N ALA A 240 5.57 5.13 -22.63
CA ALA A 240 6.74 5.40 -23.47
C ALA A 240 6.55 6.65 -24.32
N LEU A 241 5.38 6.83 -24.93
CA LEU A 241 5.07 8.03 -25.69
C LEU A 241 5.03 9.29 -24.81
N LEU A 242 4.42 9.20 -23.63
CA LEU A 242 4.35 10.33 -22.69
C LEU A 242 5.74 10.74 -22.19
N VAL A 243 6.60 9.77 -21.86
CA VAL A 243 7.98 10.05 -21.44
C VAL A 243 8.82 10.59 -22.60
N ALA A 244 8.67 10.03 -23.82
CA ALA A 244 9.45 10.45 -24.97
C ALA A 244 9.11 11.88 -25.44
N GLN A 245 7.82 12.25 -25.41
CA GLN A 245 7.35 13.55 -25.88
C GLN A 245 7.36 14.63 -24.77
N GLY A 246 7.61 14.24 -23.52
CA GLY A 246 7.50 15.11 -22.36
C GLY A 246 6.05 15.48 -22.00
N PRO A 247 5.81 16.23 -20.90
CA PRO A 247 6.79 16.74 -19.91
C PRO A 247 7.15 15.72 -18.81
N TYR A 248 6.81 14.45 -18.98
CA TYR A 248 6.93 13.45 -17.91
C TYR A 248 8.36 12.88 -17.82
N PRO A 249 8.96 12.83 -16.61
CA PRO A 249 10.26 12.21 -16.44
C PRO A 249 10.18 10.69 -16.65
N GLY A 250 11.30 10.05 -17.00
CA GLY A 250 11.34 8.60 -17.17
C GLY A 250 11.09 7.82 -15.86
N SER A 251 11.50 8.37 -14.72
CA SER A 251 11.33 7.73 -13.42
C SER A 251 9.88 7.74 -12.95
N MET A 252 9.39 6.58 -12.53
CA MET A 252 8.08 6.40 -11.89
C MET A 252 8.15 6.55 -10.37
N ILE A 253 9.27 7.02 -9.83
CA ILE A 253 9.43 7.43 -8.42
C ILE A 253 10.04 8.83 -8.36
N GLY A 254 9.86 9.53 -7.24
CA GLY A 254 10.59 10.78 -7.00
C GLY A 254 12.09 10.52 -6.88
N LEU A 255 12.89 11.21 -7.70
CA LEU A 255 14.35 11.22 -7.61
C LEU A 255 14.80 12.59 -7.09
N PRO A 256 15.80 12.65 -6.19
CA PRO A 256 16.42 13.91 -5.81
C PRO A 256 16.94 14.67 -7.04
N GLY A 257 16.58 15.96 -7.17
CA GLY A 257 17.01 16.83 -8.27
C GLY A 257 16.12 16.81 -9.52
N ALA A 258 15.06 16.00 -9.57
CA ALA A 258 14.08 16.08 -10.65
C ALA A 258 13.04 17.18 -10.36
N GLU A 259 12.77 18.04 -11.34
CA GLU A 259 11.77 19.12 -11.23
C GLU A 259 10.35 18.57 -11.06
N VAL A 260 10.04 17.45 -11.70
CA VAL A 260 8.73 16.80 -11.68
C VAL A 260 8.86 15.37 -11.14
N SER A 261 7.90 14.94 -10.33
CA SER A 261 7.72 13.53 -9.94
C SER A 261 6.45 12.97 -10.59
N ASN A 262 6.53 11.75 -11.12
CA ASN A 262 5.33 11.01 -11.58
C ASN A 262 4.50 10.43 -10.43
N MET A 263 4.95 10.54 -9.18
CA MET A 263 4.28 9.94 -8.00
C MET A 263 3.73 10.95 -7.01
N ALA A 264 4.32 12.13 -6.93
CA ALA A 264 4.00 13.14 -5.93
C ALA A 264 3.86 14.51 -6.62
N PRO A 265 2.67 14.83 -7.16
CA PRO A 265 1.45 14.00 -7.28
C PRO A 265 1.50 13.00 -8.46
N PRO A 266 0.62 11.98 -8.50
CA PRO A 266 0.62 10.99 -9.59
C PRO A 266 0.25 11.65 -10.92
N THR A 267 0.95 11.29 -11.99
CA THR A 267 0.71 11.84 -13.33
C THR A 267 -0.04 10.87 -14.24
N LEU A 268 -0.40 11.32 -15.43
CA LEU A 268 -0.92 10.49 -16.51
C LEU A 268 0.06 9.37 -16.89
N ALA A 269 1.37 9.64 -16.84
CA ALA A 269 2.39 8.60 -17.07
C ALA A 269 2.29 7.47 -16.02
N MET A 270 2.00 7.81 -14.76
CA MET A 270 1.75 6.81 -13.70
C MET A 270 0.50 5.97 -13.98
N LEU A 271 -0.57 6.61 -14.48
CA LEU A 271 -1.78 5.89 -14.89
C LEU A 271 -1.48 4.91 -16.03
N ALA A 272 -0.72 5.34 -17.03
CA ALA A 272 -0.33 4.52 -18.18
C ALA A 272 0.52 3.31 -17.75
N VAL A 273 1.54 3.52 -16.91
CA VAL A 273 2.32 2.44 -16.29
C VAL A 273 1.41 1.50 -15.49
N GLY A 274 0.46 2.05 -14.73
CA GLY A 274 -0.50 1.25 -13.97
C GLY A 274 -1.37 0.33 -14.84
N LEU A 275 -1.84 0.82 -15.99
CA LEU A 275 -2.55 0.00 -16.98
C LEU A 275 -1.65 -1.13 -17.51
N GLY A 276 -0.39 -0.79 -17.83
CA GLY A 276 0.64 -1.72 -18.28
C GLY A 276 0.87 -2.85 -17.29
N GLN A 277 1.11 -2.48 -16.03
CA GLN A 277 1.35 -3.40 -14.93
C GLN A 277 0.15 -4.30 -14.63
N VAL A 278 -1.08 -3.75 -14.61
CA VAL A 278 -2.29 -4.55 -14.39
C VAL A 278 -2.50 -5.57 -15.52
N GLY A 279 -2.27 -5.15 -16.77
CA GLY A 279 -2.32 -6.05 -17.92
C GLY A 279 -1.29 -7.17 -17.80
N LEU A 280 -0.03 -6.83 -17.51
CA LEU A 280 1.06 -7.79 -17.34
C LEU A 280 0.80 -8.77 -16.19
N ALA A 281 0.40 -8.26 -15.01
CA ALA A 281 0.11 -9.09 -13.85
C ALA A 281 -1.06 -10.06 -14.14
N THR A 282 -2.10 -9.60 -14.85
CA THR A 282 -3.25 -10.43 -15.22
C THR A 282 -2.86 -11.50 -16.24
N LEU A 283 -1.97 -11.20 -17.20
CA LEU A 283 -1.40 -12.19 -18.12
C LEU A 283 -0.60 -13.26 -17.38
N LEU A 284 0.22 -12.85 -16.42
CA LEU A 284 1.09 -13.75 -15.65
C LEU A 284 0.36 -14.49 -14.52
N ARG A 285 -0.92 -14.19 -14.28
CA ARG A 285 -1.74 -14.79 -13.19
C ARG A 285 -1.61 -16.31 -13.09
N PRO A 286 -1.72 -17.12 -14.16
CA PRO A 286 -1.62 -18.58 -14.05
C PRO A 286 -0.26 -19.05 -13.52
N ALA A 287 0.83 -18.41 -13.96
CA ALA A 287 2.19 -18.72 -13.49
C ALA A 287 2.40 -18.25 -12.05
N LEU A 288 1.98 -17.02 -11.75
CA LEU A 288 2.12 -16.40 -10.43
C LEU A 288 1.38 -17.20 -9.34
N VAL A 289 0.15 -17.63 -9.60
CA VAL A 289 -0.63 -18.43 -8.63
C VAL A 289 -0.01 -19.82 -8.41
N ARG A 290 0.64 -20.41 -9.43
CA ARG A 290 1.34 -21.70 -9.29
C ARG A 290 2.59 -21.61 -8.43
N LEU A 291 3.33 -20.50 -8.53
CA LEU A 291 4.57 -20.28 -7.80
C LEU A 291 4.34 -19.83 -6.34
N ALA A 292 3.13 -19.42 -5.99
CA ALA A 292 2.84 -18.85 -4.68
C ALA A 292 2.55 -19.94 -3.63
N PRO A 293 3.43 -20.15 -2.64
CA PRO A 293 3.18 -21.14 -1.60
C PRO A 293 2.04 -20.66 -0.70
N ALA A 294 0.94 -21.42 -0.67
CA ALA A 294 -0.27 -21.05 0.09
C ALA A 294 0.02 -20.76 1.58
N ARG A 295 0.91 -21.56 2.19
CA ARG A 295 1.34 -21.36 3.59
C ARG A 295 1.99 -19.99 3.83
N LEU A 296 2.79 -19.51 2.88
CA LEU A 296 3.40 -18.19 2.97
C LEU A 296 2.34 -17.10 2.88
N LEU A 297 1.39 -17.22 1.95
CA LEU A 297 0.31 -16.24 1.80
C LEU A 297 -0.59 -16.18 3.04
N ASP A 298 -0.93 -17.33 3.62
CA ASP A 298 -1.75 -17.41 4.84
C ASP A 298 -1.03 -16.80 6.05
N TRP A 299 0.29 -16.94 6.12
CA TRP A 299 1.10 -16.31 7.17
C TRP A 299 1.33 -14.81 6.93
N ALA A 300 1.64 -14.40 5.69
CA ALA A 300 2.04 -13.03 5.37
C ALA A 300 0.84 -12.08 5.29
N SER A 301 -0.26 -12.50 4.66
CA SER A 301 -1.40 -11.62 4.37
C SER A 301 -2.02 -10.94 5.61
N PRO A 302 -2.19 -11.64 6.76
CA PRO A 302 -2.70 -11.01 7.98
C PRO A 302 -1.74 -10.03 8.66
N ARG A 303 -0.48 -9.95 8.20
CA ARG A 303 0.59 -9.13 8.79
C ARG A 303 1.02 -7.96 7.89
N ILE A 304 0.35 -7.78 6.75
CA ILE A 304 0.73 -6.78 5.74
C ILE A 304 0.72 -5.36 6.33
N MET A 305 -0.28 -5.01 7.16
CA MET A 305 -0.34 -3.66 7.73
C MET A 305 0.77 -3.47 8.77
N THR A 306 1.10 -4.49 9.54
CA THR A 306 2.19 -4.43 10.51
C THR A 306 3.53 -4.29 9.80
N VAL A 307 3.79 -5.08 8.75
CA VAL A 307 5.00 -4.90 7.92
C VAL A 307 5.04 -3.47 7.35
N TYR A 308 3.93 -2.99 6.78
CA TYR A 308 3.82 -1.64 6.25
C TYR A 308 4.15 -0.54 7.28
N LEU A 309 3.62 -0.63 8.50
CA LEU A 309 3.85 0.40 9.51
C LEU A 309 5.24 0.34 10.15
N TRP A 310 5.87 -0.85 10.22
CA TRP A 310 7.07 -1.06 11.04
C TRP A 310 8.38 -1.26 10.25
N HIS A 311 8.33 -1.48 8.93
CA HIS A 311 9.57 -1.68 8.14
C HIS A 311 10.47 -0.44 8.05
N MET A 312 9.92 0.78 8.04
CA MET A 312 10.70 2.02 8.06
C MET A 312 11.21 2.36 9.45
N PRO A 313 10.43 2.18 10.54
CA PRO A 313 10.99 2.20 11.89
C PRO A 313 12.18 1.24 12.06
N ALA A 314 12.12 0.03 11.49
CA ALA A 314 13.26 -0.88 11.49
C ALA A 314 14.47 -0.30 10.72
N LEU A 315 14.23 0.31 9.56
CA LEU A 315 15.26 1.01 8.78
C LEU A 315 15.90 2.17 9.56
N PHE A 316 15.11 3.00 10.23
CA PHE A 316 15.61 4.14 11.00
C PHE A 316 16.37 3.71 12.24
N THR A 317 15.96 2.64 12.91
CA THR A 317 16.73 2.06 14.02
C THR A 317 18.10 1.58 13.54
N VAL A 318 18.14 0.78 12.47
CA VAL A 318 19.42 0.27 11.94
C VAL A 318 20.30 1.41 11.41
N THR A 319 19.72 2.36 10.67
CA THR A 319 20.44 3.54 10.16
C THR A 319 20.95 4.43 11.29
N GLY A 320 20.14 4.68 12.33
CA GLY A 320 20.54 5.46 13.49
C GLY A 320 21.70 4.83 14.25
N VAL A 321 21.79 3.50 14.27
CA VAL A 321 22.94 2.80 14.87
C VAL A 321 24.14 2.78 13.93
N VAL A 322 23.97 2.30 12.70
CA VAL A 322 25.10 2.07 11.78
C VAL A 322 25.67 3.37 11.22
N VAL A 323 24.80 4.24 10.71
CA VAL A 323 25.22 5.47 10.01
C VAL A 323 25.47 6.60 11.00
N VAL A 324 24.58 6.80 11.98
CA VAL A 324 24.70 7.95 12.90
C VAL A 324 25.60 7.65 14.10
N LEU A 325 25.39 6.54 14.80
CA LEU A 325 26.17 6.22 16.00
C LEU A 325 27.56 5.65 15.68
N LEU A 326 27.64 4.71 14.73
CA LEU A 326 28.92 4.07 14.35
C LEU A 326 29.65 4.82 13.22
N SER A 327 29.05 5.86 12.63
CA SER A 327 29.64 6.64 11.53
C SER A 327 30.07 5.78 10.33
N VAL A 328 29.29 4.74 10.02
CA VAL A 328 29.52 3.87 8.86
C VAL A 328 28.53 4.24 7.77
N ASP A 329 29.02 4.96 6.76
CA ASP A 329 28.21 5.34 5.61
C ASP A 329 27.80 4.14 4.77
N THR A 330 26.69 4.31 4.04
CA THR A 330 26.28 3.30 3.07
C THR A 330 27.28 3.25 1.91
N PRO A 331 27.62 2.05 1.39
CA PRO A 331 28.55 1.94 0.27
C PRO A 331 28.06 2.69 -0.97
N ARG A 332 28.95 2.99 -1.91
CA ARG A 332 28.57 3.59 -3.19
C ARG A 332 27.56 2.67 -3.91
N PRO A 333 26.38 3.18 -4.35
CA PRO A 333 25.39 2.39 -5.06
C PRO A 333 25.96 1.69 -6.29
N GLY A 334 25.61 0.42 -6.48
CA GLY A 334 26.07 -0.40 -7.60
C GLY A 334 27.51 -0.92 -7.49
N SER A 335 28.25 -0.59 -6.43
CA SER A 335 29.57 -1.16 -6.17
C SER A 335 29.49 -2.62 -5.70
N VAL A 336 30.60 -3.36 -5.76
CA VAL A 336 30.65 -4.74 -5.23
C VAL A 336 30.33 -4.77 -3.73
N LEU A 337 30.84 -3.80 -2.96
CA LEU A 337 30.55 -3.67 -1.53
C LEU A 337 29.06 -3.42 -1.25
N TRP A 338 28.36 -2.69 -2.12
CA TRP A 338 26.92 -2.49 -2.02
C TRP A 338 26.16 -3.83 -2.02
N PHE A 339 26.45 -4.68 -3.00
CA PHE A 339 25.78 -5.98 -3.13
C PHE A 339 26.24 -6.98 -2.07
N LEU A 340 27.53 -7.02 -1.73
CA LEU A 340 28.05 -7.89 -0.66
C LEU A 340 27.56 -7.48 0.73
N GLY A 341 27.21 -6.21 0.93
CA GLY A 341 26.64 -5.70 2.18
C GLY A 341 25.18 -6.09 2.41
N TRP A 342 24.43 -6.47 1.35
CA TRP A 342 23.01 -6.78 1.44
C TRP A 342 22.68 -7.86 2.49
N PRO A 343 23.34 -9.04 2.54
CA PRO A 343 23.00 -10.06 3.52
C PRO A 343 23.08 -9.57 4.97
N ILE A 344 24.11 -8.79 5.29
CA ILE A 344 24.29 -8.22 6.63
C ILE A 344 23.21 -7.16 6.89
N TRP A 345 23.00 -6.26 5.95
CA TRP A 345 22.00 -5.19 6.04
C TRP A 345 20.58 -5.73 6.23
N PHE A 346 20.14 -6.67 5.38
CA PHE A 346 18.86 -7.37 5.51
C PHE A 346 18.77 -8.16 6.81
N GLY A 347 19.86 -8.78 7.26
CA GLY A 347 19.93 -9.50 8.54
C GLY A 347 19.62 -8.58 9.72
N LEU A 348 20.26 -7.42 9.79
CA LEU A 348 20.03 -6.41 10.83
C LEU A 348 18.60 -5.87 10.79
N LEU A 349 18.09 -5.56 9.60
CA LEU A 349 16.73 -5.03 9.43
C LEU A 349 15.67 -6.07 9.84
N CYS A 350 15.86 -7.33 9.45
CA CYS A 350 15.01 -8.43 9.89
C CYS A 350 15.10 -8.66 11.41
N LEU A 351 16.29 -8.51 12.01
CA LEU A 351 16.49 -8.64 13.45
C LEU A 351 15.67 -7.61 14.23
N VAL A 352 15.54 -6.37 13.71
CA VAL A 352 14.70 -5.32 14.31
C VAL A 352 13.22 -5.52 13.96
N LEU A 353 12.89 -5.86 12.72
CA LEU A 353 11.50 -5.99 12.26
C LEU A 353 10.80 -7.19 12.91
N TRP A 354 11.49 -8.31 13.12
CA TRP A 354 10.91 -9.54 13.66
C TRP A 354 10.22 -9.39 15.03
N PRO A 355 10.86 -8.80 16.07
CA PRO A 355 10.18 -8.56 17.35
C PRO A 355 9.03 -7.57 17.22
N LEU A 356 9.14 -6.54 16.36
CA LEU A 356 8.04 -5.63 16.06
C LEU A 356 6.85 -6.37 15.45
N LEU A 357 7.08 -7.28 14.51
CA LEU A 357 6.02 -8.13 13.94
C LEU A 357 5.36 -8.99 15.01
N LYS A 358 6.15 -9.64 15.89
CA LYS A 358 5.59 -10.46 16.98
C LYS A 358 4.75 -9.63 17.96
N GLY A 359 5.23 -8.45 18.35
CA GLY A 359 4.58 -7.59 19.33
C GLY A 359 3.34 -6.87 18.79
N PHE A 360 3.37 -6.45 17.51
CA PHE A 360 2.35 -5.58 16.94
C PHE A 360 1.36 -6.27 15.99
N ALA A 361 1.64 -7.49 15.49
CA ALA A 361 0.68 -8.21 14.63
C ALA A 361 -0.67 -8.48 15.30
N ARG A 362 -0.73 -8.54 16.64
CA ARG A 362 -2.00 -8.66 17.39
C ARG A 362 -2.95 -7.48 17.16
N PHE A 363 -2.43 -6.30 16.80
CA PHE A 363 -3.23 -5.12 16.51
C PHE A 363 -3.77 -5.10 15.07
N GLU A 364 -3.47 -6.08 14.23
CA GLU A 364 -4.15 -6.27 12.93
C GLU A 364 -5.64 -6.61 13.11
N THR A 365 -5.96 -7.24 14.23
CA THR A 365 -7.32 -7.59 14.62
C THR A 365 -7.81 -6.60 15.69
N PRO A 366 -8.71 -5.65 15.34
CA PRO A 366 -9.30 -4.78 16.36
C PRO A 366 -10.11 -5.61 17.36
N PRO A 367 -10.29 -5.13 18.60
CA PRO A 367 -11.13 -5.76 19.60
C PRO A 367 -12.53 -6.08 19.03
N ALA A 368 -13.09 -7.21 19.45
CA ALA A 368 -14.42 -7.68 19.04
C ALA A 368 -15.56 -6.87 19.71
N LEU A 369 -15.46 -5.54 19.66
CA LEU A 369 -16.48 -4.64 20.16
C LEU A 369 -17.66 -4.60 19.18
N PRO A 370 -18.91 -4.54 19.67
CA PRO A 370 -20.07 -4.35 18.82
C PRO A 370 -19.92 -3.08 17.97
N PHE A 371 -20.67 -3.03 16.87
CA PHE A 371 -20.80 -1.82 16.05
C PHE A 371 -22.10 -1.13 16.41
N GLY A 372 -22.10 0.20 16.47
CA GLY A 372 -23.33 0.97 16.61
C GLY A 372 -24.23 0.84 15.38
N ALA A 373 -25.45 1.38 15.47
CA ALA A 373 -26.31 1.56 14.30
C ALA A 373 -25.60 2.48 13.29
N ALA A 374 -24.99 1.89 12.27
CA ALA A 374 -24.18 2.62 11.30
C ALA A 374 -25.10 3.29 10.27
N GLY A 375 -25.38 4.59 10.46
CA GLY A 375 -25.97 5.45 9.44
C GLY A 375 -24.89 6.13 8.60
N TRP A 376 -25.22 6.52 7.36
CA TRP A 376 -24.25 7.14 6.44
C TRP A 376 -23.57 8.39 7.03
N ARG A 377 -24.34 9.25 7.70
CA ARG A 377 -23.80 10.46 8.34
C ARG A 377 -22.70 10.11 9.35
N GLY A 378 -22.99 9.20 10.28
CA GLY A 378 -22.01 8.78 11.30
C GLY A 378 -20.78 8.11 10.70
N THR A 379 -20.96 7.21 9.73
CA THR A 379 -19.84 6.52 9.09
C THR A 379 -18.97 7.47 8.25
N LEU A 380 -19.56 8.44 7.54
CA LEU A 380 -18.80 9.44 6.78
C LEU A 380 -18.06 10.42 7.70
N THR A 381 -18.67 10.83 8.82
CA THR A 381 -17.96 11.62 9.84
C THR A 381 -16.80 10.82 10.43
N ALA A 382 -16.99 9.53 10.72
CA ALA A 382 -15.91 8.66 11.19
C ALA A 382 -14.79 8.52 10.14
N ALA A 383 -15.13 8.32 8.87
CA ALA A 383 -14.16 8.26 7.77
C ALA A 383 -13.40 9.58 7.62
N GLY A 384 -14.10 10.72 7.73
CA GLY A 384 -13.49 12.06 7.66
C GLY A 384 -12.52 12.31 8.80
N LEU A 385 -12.88 11.97 10.04
CA LEU A 385 -12.00 12.11 11.21
C LEU A 385 -10.77 11.20 11.11
N VAL A 386 -10.97 9.93 10.73
CA VAL A 386 -9.84 9.01 10.51
C VAL A 386 -8.94 9.53 9.38
N GLY A 387 -9.53 9.96 8.26
CA GLY A 387 -8.79 10.50 7.12
C GLY A 387 -7.99 11.75 7.47
N ALA A 388 -8.59 12.68 8.24
CA ALA A 388 -7.92 13.87 8.73
C ALA A 388 -6.76 13.50 9.68
N GLY A 389 -6.95 12.56 10.59
CA GLY A 389 -5.88 12.09 11.47
C GLY A 389 -4.71 11.47 10.70
N VAL A 390 -5.00 10.57 9.74
CA VAL A 390 -3.97 9.96 8.88
C VAL A 390 -3.25 11.02 8.05
N LEU A 391 -3.98 11.97 7.46
CA LEU A 391 -3.40 13.04 6.65
C LEU A 391 -2.52 13.98 7.47
N THR A 392 -2.94 14.33 8.70
CA THR A 392 -2.13 15.16 9.61
C THR A 392 -0.82 14.47 9.96
N LEU A 393 -0.83 13.16 10.25
CA LEU A 393 0.42 12.39 10.46
C LEU A 393 1.24 12.25 9.17
N THR A 394 0.58 12.17 8.01
CA THR A 394 1.26 12.10 6.71
C THR A 394 2.06 13.36 6.41
N VAL A 395 1.46 14.53 6.67
CA VAL A 395 2.05 15.83 6.35
C VAL A 395 3.04 16.28 7.44
N GLY A 396 2.64 16.15 8.71
CA GLY A 396 3.41 16.65 9.85
C GLY A 396 4.38 15.65 10.49
N GLY A 397 4.32 14.38 10.09
CA GLY A 397 5.17 13.35 10.69
C GLY A 397 4.84 13.07 12.15
N PHE A 398 5.84 12.54 12.86
CA PHE A 398 5.85 12.38 14.31
C PHE A 398 6.82 13.36 15.00
N ALA A 399 7.13 14.49 14.35
CA ALA A 399 8.01 15.49 14.94
C ALA A 399 7.42 16.05 16.25
N PRO A 400 8.25 16.43 17.23
CA PRO A 400 7.82 17.09 18.46
C PRO A 400 6.82 18.24 18.22
N GLY A 401 5.63 18.16 18.78
CA GLY A 401 4.60 19.20 18.63
C GLY A 401 3.17 18.70 18.86
N GLY A 402 2.19 19.61 18.75
CA GLY A 402 0.77 19.29 18.97
C GLY A 402 0.10 18.50 17.83
N GLY A 403 0.66 18.53 16.62
CA GLY A 403 0.09 17.90 15.42
C GLY A 403 -0.19 16.40 15.58
N PRO A 404 0.78 15.58 16.02
CA PRO A 404 0.56 14.15 16.26
C PRO A 404 -0.54 13.85 17.29
N PHE A 405 -0.67 14.67 18.34
CA PHE A 405 -1.74 14.51 19.33
C PHE A 405 -3.12 14.81 18.73
N LEU A 406 -3.26 15.91 17.98
CA LEU A 406 -4.50 16.24 17.26
C LEU A 406 -4.90 15.12 16.30
N ALA A 407 -3.93 14.52 15.61
CA ALA A 407 -4.18 13.40 14.73
C ALA A 407 -4.69 12.16 15.48
N VAL A 408 -4.09 11.83 16.63
CA VAL A 408 -4.56 10.72 17.47
C VAL A 408 -5.96 10.99 18.01
N PHE A 409 -6.28 12.21 18.44
CA PHE A 409 -7.63 12.57 18.86
C PHE A 409 -8.64 12.40 17.72
N ALA A 410 -8.30 12.80 16.50
CA ALA A 410 -9.15 12.57 15.33
C ALA A 410 -9.35 11.07 15.03
N LEU A 411 -8.28 10.26 15.09
CA LEU A 411 -8.35 8.80 14.92
C LEU A 411 -9.25 8.15 15.97
N LEU A 412 -9.06 8.51 17.25
CA LEU A 412 -9.86 7.99 18.36
C LEU A 412 -11.33 8.42 18.23
N GLY A 413 -11.58 9.69 17.92
CA GLY A 413 -12.94 10.20 17.67
C GLY A 413 -13.65 9.44 16.55
N GLY A 414 -12.95 9.22 15.42
CA GLY A 414 -13.49 8.42 14.32
C GLY A 414 -13.76 6.97 14.71
N LEU A 415 -12.88 6.34 15.48
CA LEU A 415 -13.07 4.98 16.00
C LEU A 415 -14.25 4.89 16.97
N LEU A 416 -14.40 5.84 17.89
CA LEU A 416 -15.50 5.91 18.85
C LEU A 416 -16.86 6.04 18.16
N LEU A 417 -16.94 6.77 17.05
CA LEU A 417 -18.17 6.86 16.24
C LEU A 417 -18.59 5.51 15.60
N THR A 418 -17.72 4.50 15.57
CA THR A 418 -18.07 3.16 15.09
C THR A 418 -18.66 2.26 16.18
N VAL A 419 -18.54 2.63 17.45
CA VAL A 419 -18.98 1.86 18.63
C VAL A 419 -20.43 2.22 18.98
N PRO A 420 -21.23 1.33 19.60
CA PRO A 420 -22.57 1.68 20.06
C PRO A 420 -22.53 2.86 21.02
N ARG A 421 -23.45 3.81 20.84
CA ARG A 421 -23.70 4.82 21.87
C ARG A 421 -24.35 4.13 23.05
N ALA A 422 -23.86 4.41 24.26
CA ALA A 422 -24.61 4.09 25.47
C ALA A 422 -25.98 4.76 25.36
N ARG A 423 -27.06 4.01 25.58
CA ARG A 423 -28.38 4.61 25.75
C ARG A 423 -28.33 5.35 27.09
N THR A 424 -28.26 6.67 27.03
CA THR A 424 -28.45 7.56 28.19
C THR A 424 -29.91 7.62 28.57
#